data_AF-A0A7V9A685-F1
#
_entry.id   AF-A0A7V9A685-F1
#
_cell.length_a   1.000
_cell.length_b   1.000
_cell.length_c   1.000
_cell.angle_alpha   90.00
_cell.angle_beta   90.00
_cell.angle_gamma   90.00
#
_symmetry.space_group_name_H-M   'P 1'
#
loop_
_entity.id
_entity.type
_entity.pdbx_description
1 polymer ?
#
loop_
_entity_poly.entity_id
_entity_poly.type
_entity_poly.pdbx_seq_one_letter_code
_entity_poly.pdbx_strand_id
1 'polypeptide(L)'
;MRILCSLLAVSIVGMAAYFAFAQDQETPKPLSFESKLLELMKERRATLHQALEYQKAQFLQGTVSLEDMLKTEVALAHADLEIAPTLAARQIVHERLIKQLRQQEEVALAKFKLGKVTHMNVFDAKSARLQAEIDMLKDRSE
;
A
#
# COMPACT_ATOMS: atom_id res chain seq x y z
N MET A 1 -30.33 60.63 7.43
CA MET A 1 -30.99 59.36 7.83
C MET A 1 -30.89 58.24 6.77
N ARG A 2 -29.90 58.25 5.86
CA ARG A 2 -29.68 57.16 4.88
C ARG A 2 -28.33 56.42 5.07
N ILE A 3 -27.37 57.06 5.75
CA ILE A 3 -26.02 56.52 6.01
C ILE A 3 -26.02 55.59 7.25
N LEU A 4 -27.00 55.73 8.15
CA LEU A 4 -27.10 54.93 9.38
C LEU A 4 -27.60 53.49 9.11
N CYS A 5 -28.40 53.29 8.06
CA CYS A 5 -28.95 51.97 7.70
C CYS A 5 -27.94 51.08 6.96
N SER A 6 -27.00 51.67 6.21
CA SER A 6 -25.97 50.91 5.48
C SER A 6 -24.87 50.36 6.39
N LEU A 7 -24.57 51.02 7.51
CA LEU A 7 -23.60 50.52 8.51
C LEU A 7 -24.13 49.31 9.31
N LEU A 8 -25.45 49.27 9.59
CA LEU A 8 -26.11 48.17 10.27
C LEU A 8 -26.20 46.89 9.40
N ALA A 9 -26.35 47.03 8.09
CA ALA A 9 -26.40 45.89 7.18
C ALA A 9 -25.03 45.19 7.03
N VAL A 10 -23.92 45.94 7.07
CA VAL A 10 -22.56 45.38 6.96
C VAL A 10 -22.16 44.61 8.23
N SER A 11 -22.60 45.06 9.42
CA SER A 11 -22.29 44.34 10.67
C SER A 11 -23.00 42.99 10.77
N ILE A 12 -24.23 42.88 10.26
CA ILE A 12 -25.02 41.64 10.29
C ILE A 12 -24.42 40.57 9.36
N VAL A 13 -23.98 40.96 8.17
CA VAL A 13 -23.34 40.04 7.20
C VAL A 13 -21.97 39.57 7.72
N GLY A 14 -21.19 40.46 8.35
CA GLY A 14 -19.92 40.10 8.99
C GLY A 14 -20.08 39.11 10.16
N MET A 15 -21.14 39.26 10.96
CA MET A 15 -21.44 38.35 12.07
C MET A 15 -21.90 36.96 11.60
N ALA A 16 -22.74 36.90 10.56
CA ALA A 16 -23.19 35.63 10.00
C ALA A 16 -22.04 34.82 9.39
N ALA A 17 -21.08 35.47 8.73
CA ALA A 17 -19.87 34.82 8.22
C ALA A 17 -18.97 34.29 9.35
N TYR A 18 -18.89 35.01 10.49
CA TYR A 18 -18.15 34.54 11.67
C TYR A 18 -18.79 33.33 12.34
N PHE A 19 -20.13 33.30 12.44
CA PHE A 19 -20.85 32.15 12.99
C PHE A 19 -20.77 30.92 12.08
N ALA A 20 -20.80 31.09 10.75
CA ALA A 20 -20.60 30.00 9.80
C ALA A 20 -19.20 29.40 9.87
N PHE A 21 -18.16 30.21 10.09
CA PHE A 21 -16.79 29.75 10.25
C PHE A 21 -16.54 29.09 11.63
N ALA A 22 -17.32 29.46 12.65
CA ALA A 22 -17.21 28.91 14.00
C ALA A 22 -17.95 27.57 14.19
N GLN A 23 -18.97 27.26 13.37
CA GLN A 23 -19.73 26.01 13.48
C GLN A 23 -19.07 24.78 12.85
N ASP A 24 -18.00 24.94 12.07
CA ASP A 24 -17.37 23.82 11.33
C ASP A 24 -16.05 23.31 11.94
N GLN A 25 -15.68 23.79 13.14
CA GLN A 25 -14.64 23.13 13.94
C GLN A 25 -15.24 22.03 14.81
N GLU A 26 -15.84 21.01 14.19
CA GLU A 26 -15.93 19.71 14.86
C GLU A 26 -14.50 19.20 15.03
N THR A 27 -13.97 19.27 16.26
CA THR A 27 -12.71 18.65 16.60
C THR A 27 -12.78 17.17 16.19
N PRO A 28 -11.93 16.70 15.26
CA PRO A 28 -12.05 15.33 14.77
C PRO A 28 -11.91 14.38 15.94
N LYS A 29 -12.98 13.62 16.19
CA LYS A 29 -12.99 12.60 17.25
C LYS A 29 -11.81 11.66 17.00
N PRO A 30 -10.98 11.35 18.01
CA PRO A 30 -9.86 10.45 17.81
C PRO A 30 -10.37 9.13 17.24
N LEU A 31 -9.75 8.72 16.13
CA LEU A 31 -10.01 7.47 15.46
C LEU A 31 -9.90 6.31 16.48
N SER A 32 -10.79 5.32 16.35
CA SER A 32 -10.61 4.06 17.10
C SER A 32 -9.30 3.41 16.68
N PHE A 33 -8.72 2.59 17.56
CA PHE A 33 -7.50 1.86 17.26
C PHE A 33 -7.58 1.08 15.94
N GLU A 34 -8.70 0.40 15.68
CA GLU A 34 -8.96 -0.39 14.47
C GLU A 34 -9.02 0.48 13.22
N SER A 35 -9.69 1.64 13.31
CA SER A 35 -9.75 2.58 12.18
C SER A 35 -8.38 3.16 11.86
N LYS A 36 -7.56 3.48 12.87
CA LYS A 36 -6.19 3.95 12.69
C LYS A 36 -5.28 2.87 12.09
N LEU A 37 -5.41 1.63 12.55
CA LEU A 37 -4.69 0.49 12.00
C LEU A 37 -5.01 0.29 10.51
N LEU A 38 -6.30 0.29 10.15
CA LEU A 38 -6.73 0.14 8.77
C LEU A 38 -6.23 1.28 7.87
N GLU A 39 -6.22 2.53 8.37
CA GLU A 39 -5.62 3.66 7.66
C GLU A 39 -4.13 3.42 7.37
N LEU A 40 -3.35 3.01 8.36
CA LEU A 40 -1.92 2.74 8.19
C LEU A 40 -1.65 1.60 7.21
N MET A 41 -2.47 0.55 7.22
CA MET A 41 -2.35 -0.55 6.25
C MET A 41 -2.63 -0.07 4.82
N LYS A 42 -3.65 0.78 4.63
CA LYS A 42 -3.96 1.40 3.34
C LYS A 42 -2.86 2.34 2.86
N GLU A 43 -2.30 3.15 3.76
CA GLU A 43 -1.20 4.06 3.46
C GLU A 43 0.08 3.29 3.08
N ARG A 44 0.42 2.25 3.83
CA ARG A 44 1.54 1.34 3.50
C ARG A 44 1.38 0.75 2.10
N ARG A 45 0.20 0.22 1.78
CA ARG A 45 -0.12 -0.31 0.44
C ARG A 45 0.04 0.76 -0.64
N ALA A 46 -0.51 1.96 -0.43
CA ALA A 46 -0.44 3.05 -1.40
C ALA A 46 1.02 3.47 -1.67
N THR A 47 1.83 3.53 -0.61
CA THR A 47 3.26 3.84 -0.69
C THR A 47 4.02 2.78 -1.48
N LEU A 48 3.77 1.49 -1.21
CA LEU A 48 4.37 0.38 -1.94
C LEU A 48 3.95 0.36 -3.41
N HIS A 49 2.70 0.72 -3.71
CA HIS A 49 2.24 0.86 -5.09
C HIS A 49 3.00 1.96 -5.82
N GLN A 50 3.14 3.14 -5.22
CA GLN A 50 3.92 4.24 -5.80
C GLN A 50 5.39 3.85 -6.00
N ALA A 51 6.00 3.17 -5.02
CA ALA A 51 7.37 2.67 -5.11
C ALA A 51 7.52 1.67 -6.26
N LEU A 52 6.56 0.77 -6.45
CA LEU A 52 6.58 -0.19 -7.55
C LEU A 52 6.50 0.51 -8.90
N GLU A 53 5.59 1.46 -9.07
CA GLU A 53 5.47 2.21 -10.33
C GLU A 53 6.76 2.95 -10.67
N TYR A 54 7.41 3.55 -9.67
CA TYR A 54 8.72 4.19 -9.84
C TYR A 54 9.82 3.19 -10.23
N GLN A 55 9.86 2.02 -9.58
CA GLN A 55 10.84 0.99 -9.89
C GLN A 55 10.61 0.34 -11.26
N LYS A 56 9.36 0.15 -11.70
CA LYS A 56 9.07 -0.31 -13.07
C LYS A 56 9.62 0.66 -14.11
N ALA A 57 9.40 1.96 -13.92
CA ALA A 57 9.93 2.99 -14.83
C ALA A 57 11.47 2.96 -14.88
N GLN A 58 12.12 2.79 -13.73
CA GLN A 58 13.57 2.64 -13.63
C GLN A 58 14.09 1.34 -14.24
N PHE A 59 13.35 0.24 -14.10
CA PHE A 59 13.75 -1.05 -14.63
C PHE A 59 13.77 -1.01 -16.16
N LEU A 60 12.77 -0.37 -16.77
CA LEU A 60 12.73 -0.13 -18.22
C LEU A 60 13.88 0.76 -18.70
N GLN A 61 14.41 1.63 -17.85
CA GLN A 61 15.58 2.46 -18.12
C GLN A 61 16.91 1.76 -17.80
N GLY A 62 16.87 0.56 -17.22
CA GLY A 62 18.05 -0.20 -16.79
C GLY A 62 18.75 0.37 -15.54
N THR A 63 18.09 1.23 -14.77
CA THR A 63 18.69 1.90 -13.59
C THR A 63 18.43 1.16 -12.28
N VAL A 64 17.49 0.21 -12.25
CA VAL A 64 17.23 -0.68 -11.12
C VAL A 64 17.23 -2.13 -11.57
N SER A 65 17.63 -3.05 -10.69
CA SER A 65 17.67 -4.48 -11.02
C SER A 65 16.26 -5.10 -11.03
N LEU A 66 16.10 -6.20 -11.77
CA LEU A 66 14.86 -7.00 -11.74
C LEU A 66 14.55 -7.49 -10.31
N GLU A 67 15.58 -7.86 -9.54
CA GLU A 67 15.42 -8.35 -8.17
C GLU A 67 14.81 -7.30 -7.23
N ASP A 68 15.29 -6.06 -7.31
CA ASP A 68 14.77 -4.95 -6.50
C ASP A 68 13.31 -4.64 -6.84
N MET A 69 12.96 -4.66 -8.14
CA MET A 69 11.58 -4.50 -8.59
C MET A 69 10.69 -5.63 -8.06
N LEU A 70 11.13 -6.89 -8.20
CA LEU A 70 10.41 -8.05 -7.68
C LEU A 70 10.24 -8.00 -6.16
N LYS A 71 11.23 -7.49 -5.42
CA LYS A 71 11.13 -7.32 -3.97
C LYS A 71 10.00 -6.37 -3.56
N THR A 72 9.83 -5.27 -4.28
CA THR A 72 8.73 -4.33 -4.03
C THR A 72 7.39 -4.91 -4.47
N GLU A 73 7.37 -5.67 -5.57
CA GLU A 73 6.17 -6.41 -5.99
C GLU A 73 5.68 -7.39 -4.92
N VAL A 74 6.58 -8.18 -4.34
CA VAL A 74 6.28 -9.10 -3.22
C VAL A 74 5.79 -8.33 -1.99
N ALA A 75 6.44 -7.21 -1.63
CA ALA A 75 6.02 -6.39 -0.51
C ALA A 75 4.61 -5.81 -0.70
N LEU A 76 4.29 -5.33 -1.91
CA LEU A 76 2.95 -4.85 -2.26
C LEU A 76 1.92 -5.97 -2.20
N ALA A 77 2.27 -7.18 -2.66
CA ALA A 77 1.36 -8.31 -2.59
C ALA A 77 1.04 -8.74 -1.14
N HIS A 78 2.00 -8.69 -0.23
CA HIS A 78 1.72 -8.90 1.20
C HIS A 78 0.80 -7.81 1.77
N ALA A 79 1.02 -6.54 1.43
CA ALA A 79 0.14 -5.45 1.84
C ALA A 79 -1.29 -5.59 1.27
N ASP A 80 -1.41 -6.13 0.06
CA ASP A 80 -2.71 -6.42 -0.55
C ASP A 80 -3.43 -7.57 0.19
N LEU A 81 -2.73 -8.62 0.62
CA LEU A 81 -3.31 -9.73 1.40
C LEU A 81 -3.86 -9.25 2.73
N GLU A 82 -3.14 -8.36 3.41
CA GLU A 82 -3.51 -7.79 4.72
C GLU A 82 -4.86 -7.06 4.72
N ILE A 83 -5.25 -6.45 3.59
CA ILE A 83 -6.50 -5.69 3.47
C ILE A 83 -7.53 -6.32 2.52
N ALA A 84 -7.27 -7.52 2.01
CA ALA A 84 -8.14 -8.18 1.06
C ALA A 84 -9.49 -8.56 1.72
N PRO A 85 -10.64 -8.09 1.18
CA PRO A 85 -11.92 -8.18 1.88
C PRO A 85 -12.60 -9.55 1.79
N THR A 86 -12.17 -10.41 0.86
CA THR A 86 -12.82 -11.69 0.58
C THR A 86 -11.78 -12.77 0.30
N LEU A 87 -12.18 -14.02 0.47
CA LEU A 87 -11.36 -15.17 0.10
C LEU A 87 -10.98 -15.15 -1.40
N ALA A 88 -11.92 -14.80 -2.28
CA ALA A 88 -11.64 -14.68 -3.71
C ALA A 88 -10.59 -13.61 -4.02
N ALA A 89 -10.64 -12.46 -3.33
CA ALA A 89 -9.62 -11.42 -3.47
C ALA A 89 -8.26 -11.90 -2.94
N ARG A 90 -8.22 -12.59 -1.79
CA ARG A 90 -6.99 -13.21 -1.26
C ARG A 90 -6.36 -14.19 -2.25
N GLN A 91 -7.17 -15.05 -2.87
CA GLN A 91 -6.68 -16.02 -3.85
C GLN A 91 -5.99 -15.36 -5.04
N ILE A 92 -6.58 -14.30 -5.60
CA ILE A 92 -5.97 -13.54 -6.71
C ILE A 92 -4.62 -12.95 -6.29
N VAL A 93 -4.54 -12.40 -5.07
CA VAL A 93 -3.30 -11.81 -4.55
C VAL A 93 -2.24 -12.89 -4.30
N HIS A 94 -2.62 -14.05 -3.75
CA HIS A 94 -1.72 -15.20 -3.57
C HIS A 94 -1.15 -15.71 -4.88
N GLU A 95 -1.97 -15.87 -5.92
CA GLU A 95 -1.51 -16.31 -7.24
C GLU A 95 -0.45 -15.36 -7.81
N ARG A 96 -0.68 -14.06 -7.67
CA ARG A 96 0.28 -13.03 -8.07
C ARG A 96 1.57 -13.10 -7.23
N LEU A 97 1.45 -13.23 -5.91
CA LEU A 97 2.59 -13.36 -4.99
C LEU A 97 3.45 -14.59 -5.34
N ILE A 98 2.84 -15.74 -5.55
CA ILE A 98 3.53 -16.99 -5.90
C ILE A 98 4.26 -16.84 -7.24
N LYS A 99 3.63 -16.20 -8.23
CA LYS A 99 4.27 -15.89 -9.51
C LYS A 99 5.54 -15.04 -9.33
N GLN A 100 5.47 -14.00 -8.50
CA GLN A 100 6.60 -13.11 -8.22
C GLN A 100 7.73 -13.82 -7.48
N LEU A 101 7.38 -14.64 -6.48
CA LEU A 101 8.34 -15.43 -5.72
C LEU A 101 9.03 -16.50 -6.58
N ARG A 102 8.33 -17.10 -7.56
CA ARG A 102 8.95 -17.98 -8.56
C ARG A 102 10.00 -17.26 -9.39
N GLN A 103 9.71 -16.03 -9.83
CA GLN A 103 10.68 -15.22 -10.56
C GLN A 103 11.89 -14.86 -9.69
N GLN A 104 11.70 -14.56 -8.40
CA GLN A 104 12.81 -14.36 -7.46
C GLN A 104 13.65 -15.62 -7.26
N GLU A 105 13.02 -16.80 -7.13
CA GLU A 105 13.71 -18.09 -7.05
C GLU A 105 14.56 -18.35 -8.29
N GLU A 106 14.04 -18.07 -9.49
CA GLU A 106 14.76 -18.19 -10.76
C GLU A 106 15.96 -17.23 -10.84
N VAL A 107 15.79 -15.96 -10.42
CA VAL A 107 16.88 -14.97 -10.38
C VAL A 107 17.97 -15.40 -9.38
N ALA A 108 17.60 -15.88 -8.20
CA ALA A 108 18.54 -16.39 -7.21
C ALA A 108 19.33 -17.60 -7.75
N LEU A 109 18.64 -18.54 -8.41
CA LEU A 109 19.27 -19.70 -9.04
C LEU A 109 20.24 -19.29 -10.17
N ALA A 110 19.85 -18.32 -11.00
CA ALA A 110 20.71 -17.79 -12.06
C ALA A 110 21.97 -17.13 -11.49
N LYS A 111 21.84 -16.32 -10.44
CA LYS A 111 22.99 -15.70 -9.75
C LYS A 111 23.89 -16.74 -9.08
N PHE A 112 23.33 -17.79 -8.50
CA PHE A 112 24.10 -18.87 -7.88
C PHE A 112 24.95 -19.60 -8.93
N LYS A 113 24.37 -19.93 -10.09
CA LYS A 113 25.09 -20.56 -11.22
C LYS A 113 26.26 -19.70 -11.72
N LEU A 114 26.19 -18.39 -11.55
CA LEU A 114 27.25 -17.44 -11.89
C LEU A 114 28.23 -17.18 -10.73
N GLY A 115 28.08 -17.85 -9.59
CA GLY A 115 28.90 -17.64 -8.39
C GLY A 115 28.68 -16.29 -7.69
N LYS A 116 27.57 -15.59 -7.96
CA LYS A 116 27.29 -14.25 -7.42
C LYS A 116 26.57 -14.25 -6.08
N VAL A 117 25.93 -15.36 -5.72
CA VAL A 117 25.22 -15.57 -4.45
C VAL A 117 25.48 -17.00 -3.97
N THR A 118 25.13 -17.27 -2.71
CA THR A 118 25.30 -18.60 -2.12
C THR A 118 24.11 -19.50 -2.41
N HIS A 119 24.26 -20.81 -2.16
CA HIS A 119 23.15 -21.75 -2.23
C HIS A 119 22.06 -21.44 -1.18
N MET A 120 22.41 -20.77 -0.07
CA MET A 120 21.45 -20.35 0.95
C MET A 120 20.42 -19.37 0.36
N ASN A 121 20.85 -18.44 -0.50
CA ASN A 121 19.94 -17.49 -1.14
C ASN A 121 18.90 -18.17 -2.02
N VAL A 122 19.26 -19.29 -2.67
CA VAL A 122 18.31 -20.10 -3.45
C VAL A 122 17.30 -20.78 -2.53
N PHE A 123 17.75 -21.30 -1.38
CA PHE A 123 16.86 -21.91 -0.41
C PHE A 123 15.92 -20.91 0.25
N ASP A 124 16.38 -19.70 0.56
CA ASP A 124 15.55 -18.64 1.11
C ASP A 124 14.43 -18.26 0.13
N ALA A 125 14.77 -18.04 -1.16
CA ALA A 125 13.79 -17.71 -2.18
C ALA A 125 12.75 -18.84 -2.38
N LYS A 126 13.22 -20.09 -2.41
CA LYS A 126 12.35 -21.27 -2.50
C LYS A 126 11.46 -21.43 -1.27
N SER A 127 12.00 -21.18 -0.08
CA SER A 127 11.25 -21.25 1.18
C SER A 127 10.12 -20.21 1.19
N ALA A 128 10.40 -18.97 0.78
CA ALA A 128 9.40 -17.92 0.67
C ALA A 128 8.27 -18.31 -0.31
N ARG A 129 8.60 -18.85 -1.49
CA ARG A 129 7.59 -19.35 -2.44
C ARG A 129 6.73 -20.45 -1.83
N LEU A 130 7.36 -21.46 -1.20
CA LEU A 130 6.64 -22.57 -0.59
C LEU A 130 5.71 -22.09 0.54
N GLN A 131 6.14 -21.12 1.33
CA GLN A 131 5.31 -20.54 2.38
C GLN A 131 4.06 -19.87 1.79
N ALA A 132 4.20 -19.08 0.72
CA ALA A 132 3.06 -18.47 0.04
C ALA A 132 2.09 -19.52 -0.54
N GLU A 133 2.61 -20.62 -1.11
CA GLU A 133 1.78 -21.73 -1.60
C GLU A 133 1.03 -22.43 -0.46
N ILE A 134 1.68 -22.64 0.69
CA ILE A 134 1.06 -23.20 1.89
C ILE A 134 -0.05 -22.29 2.41
N ASP A 135 0.20 -20.99 2.51
CA ASP A 135 -0.78 -20.03 3.03
C ASP A 135 -1.98 -19.91 2.08
N MET A 136 -1.77 -19.93 0.77
CA MET A 136 -2.85 -20.02 -0.21
C MET A 136 -3.71 -21.29 -0.04
N LEU A 137 -3.09 -22.43 0.30
CA LEU A 137 -3.82 -23.68 0.52
C LEU A 137 -4.60 -23.66 1.84
N LYS A 138 -4.05 -23.05 2.89
CA LYS A 138 -4.77 -22.85 4.16
C LYS A 138 -6.00 -21.96 3.97
N ASP A 139 -5.84 -20.87 3.24
CA ASP A 139 -6.93 -19.96 2.87
C ASP A 139 -8.09 -20.69 2.18
N ARG A 140 -7.80 -21.70 1.36
CA ARG A 140 -8.81 -22.51 0.65
C ARG A 140 -9.51 -23.55 1.52
N SER A 141 -8.91 -23.92 2.65
CA SER A 141 -9.44 -24.94 3.56
C SER A 141 -10.33 -24.38 4.68
N GLU A 142 -10.32 -23.05 4.86
CA GLU A 142 -11.22 -22.30 5.75
C GLU A 142 -12.56 -21.98 5.06
#